data_AF-F0XVU8-F1
#
_entry.id   AF-F0XVU8-F1
#
_cell.length_a   1.000
_cell.length_b   1.000
_cell.length_c   1.000
_cell.angle_alpha   90.00
_cell.angle_beta   90.00
_cell.angle_gamma   90.00
#
_symmetry.space_group_name_H-M   'P 1'
#
loop_
_entity.id
_entity.type
_entity.pdbx_description
1 polymer ?
#
loop_
_entity_poly.entity_id
_entity_poly.type
_entity_poly.pdbx_seq_one_letter_code
_entity_poly.pdbx_strand_id
1 'polypeptide(L)'
;LGTLVVLVFSDPVTDVLTEFGDRTGINAFYVGFVVAPLITNGSELLASYTFALKKTQKSMVVAYEQLLGAAVMNNTYCLFIFLILIYAQGLYWDYTAEVISILCAELAIFAVVTTIKVHTVTTACLVLSFYPLTILLVWMLE
;
A
#
# COMPACT_ATOMS: atom_id res chain seq x y z
N LEU A 1 12.67 19.90 -7.98
CA LEU A 1 13.58 19.51 -6.88
C LEU A 1 13.20 18.14 -6.31
N GLY A 2 11.95 17.93 -5.84
CA GLY A 2 11.50 16.66 -5.27
C GLY A 2 11.71 15.43 -6.18
N THR A 3 11.31 15.50 -7.45
CA THR A 3 11.54 14.42 -8.42
C THR A 3 13.01 14.05 -8.58
N LEU A 4 13.91 15.04 -8.57
CA LEU A 4 15.34 14.81 -8.71
C LEU A 4 15.90 14.09 -7.48
N VAL A 5 15.43 14.48 -6.27
CA VAL A 5 15.76 13.77 -5.03
C VAL A 5 15.27 12.32 -5.10
N VAL A 6 14.02 12.08 -5.52
CA VAL A 6 13.50 10.71 -5.66
C VAL A 6 14.37 9.89 -6.61
N LEU A 7 14.70 10.40 -7.80
CA LEU A 7 15.55 9.68 -8.75
C LEU A 7 16.93 9.33 -8.20
N VAL A 8 17.52 10.18 -7.37
CA VAL A 8 18.85 9.92 -6.76
C VAL A 8 18.76 8.89 -5.62
N PHE A 9 17.66 8.85 -4.88
CA PHE A 9 17.51 8.01 -3.70
C PHE A 9 16.71 6.72 -3.93
N SER A 10 16.03 6.55 -5.07
CA SER A 10 15.27 5.33 -5.38
C SER A 10 16.14 4.07 -5.42
N ASP A 11 17.29 4.12 -6.11
CA ASP A 11 18.17 2.94 -6.22
C ASP A 11 18.79 2.58 -4.86
N PRO A 12 19.38 3.52 -4.09
CA PRO A 12 19.90 3.23 -2.76
C PRO A 12 18.86 2.67 -1.79
N VAL A 13 17.61 3.15 -1.85
CA VAL A 13 16.54 2.62 -0.99
C VAL A 13 16.26 1.16 -1.34
N THR A 14 16.19 0.82 -2.62
CA THR A 14 15.94 -0.55 -3.08
C THR A 14 17.09 -1.48 -2.68
N ASP A 15 18.34 -1.02 -2.76
CA ASP A 15 19.53 -1.77 -2.33
C ASP A 15 19.48 -2.08 -0.82
N VAL A 16 19.10 -1.10 0.00
CA VAL A 16 18.99 -1.28 1.45
C VAL A 16 17.88 -2.27 1.81
N LEU A 17 16.74 -2.24 1.12
CA LEU A 17 15.65 -3.20 1.35
C LEU A 17 16.07 -4.62 0.98
N THR A 18 16.85 -4.77 -0.10
CA THR A 18 17.38 -6.06 -0.55
C THR A 18 18.38 -6.63 0.46
N GLU A 19 19.37 -5.83 0.85
CA GLU A 19 20.37 -6.23 1.86
C GLU A 19 19.73 -6.53 3.22
N PHE A 20 18.67 -5.80 3.59
CA PHE A 20 17.91 -6.10 4.80
C PHE A 20 17.21 -7.46 4.72
N GLY A 21 16.63 -7.79 3.57
CA GLY A 21 16.07 -9.12 3.30
C GLY A 21 17.12 -10.22 3.45
N ASP A 22 18.27 -10.05 2.82
CA ASP A 22 19.37 -11.03 2.85
C ASP A 22 19.90 -11.26 4.27
N ARG A 23 20.05 -10.21 5.08
CA ARG A 23 20.53 -10.32 6.47
C ARG A 23 19.50 -10.93 7.42
N THR A 24 18.22 -10.70 7.17
CA THR A 24 17.15 -11.22 8.02
C THR A 24 16.64 -12.59 7.58
N GLY A 25 17.03 -13.06 6.39
CA GLY A 25 16.54 -14.29 5.79
C GLY A 25 15.10 -14.17 5.26
N ILE A 26 14.59 -12.95 5.09
CA ILE A 26 13.24 -12.66 4.59
C ILE A 26 13.37 -12.21 3.13
N ASN A 27 12.52 -12.71 2.24
CA ASN A 27 12.54 -12.25 0.85
C ASN A 27 12.34 -10.72 0.78
N ALA A 28 13.20 -10.04 0.03
CA ALA A 28 13.17 -8.58 -0.17
C ALA A 28 11.80 -8.07 -0.61
N PHE A 29 11.01 -8.89 -1.31
CA PHE A 29 9.62 -8.62 -1.63
C PHE A 29 8.78 -8.32 -0.38
N TYR A 30 8.79 -9.18 0.64
CA TYR A 30 8.00 -8.99 1.86
C TYR A 30 8.48 -7.77 2.66
N VAL A 31 9.79 -7.54 2.67
CA VAL A 31 10.38 -6.34 3.29
C VAL A 31 9.87 -5.08 2.59
N GLY A 32 9.93 -5.05 1.25
CA GLY A 32 9.42 -3.96 0.44
C GLY A 32 7.91 -3.76 0.60
N PHE A 33 7.15 -4.85 0.63
CA PHE A 33 5.70 -4.81 0.82
C PHE A 33 5.30 -4.10 2.12
N VAL A 34 6.11 -4.25 3.18
CA VAL A 34 5.90 -3.60 4.48
C VAL A 34 6.46 -2.18 4.54
N VAL A 35 7.68 -1.99 4.08
CA VAL A 35 8.42 -0.74 4.30
C VAL A 35 8.10 0.30 3.22
N ALA A 36 7.93 -0.11 1.96
CA ALA A 36 7.73 0.84 0.87
C ALA A 36 6.47 1.71 1.04
N PRO A 37 5.29 1.19 1.44
CA PRO A 37 4.12 2.02 1.67
C PRO A 37 4.31 3.06 2.78
N LEU A 38 5.14 2.76 3.79
CA LEU A 38 5.45 3.70 4.86
C LEU A 38 6.31 4.87 4.36
N ILE A 39 7.23 4.59 3.44
CA ILE A 39 8.09 5.61 2.83
C ILE A 39 7.28 6.49 1.86
N THR A 40 6.51 5.87 0.98
CA THR A 40 5.84 6.59 -0.11
C THR A 40 4.56 7.30 0.35
N ASN A 41 3.79 6.70 1.25
CA ASN A 41 2.47 7.21 1.67
C ASN A 41 2.45 7.76 3.10
N GLY A 42 3.59 7.72 3.82
CA GLY A 42 3.66 8.13 5.23
C GLY A 42 3.21 9.57 5.48
N SER A 43 3.55 10.50 4.58
CA SER A 43 3.15 11.91 4.68
C SER A 43 1.64 12.09 4.62
N GLU A 44 0.96 11.34 3.75
CA GLU A 44 -0.50 11.36 3.56
C GLU A 44 -1.21 10.71 4.74
N LEU A 45 -0.64 9.64 5.29
CA LEU A 45 -1.14 8.98 6.49
C LEU A 45 -1.10 9.94 7.70
N LEU A 46 0.02 10.62 7.93
CA LEU A 46 0.16 11.58 9.03
C LEU A 46 -0.75 12.81 8.86
N ALA A 47 -0.91 13.29 7.62
CA ALA A 47 -1.84 14.37 7.31
C ALA A 47 -3.29 13.93 7.62
N SER A 48 -3.70 12.76 7.13
CA SER A 48 -5.03 12.18 7.36
C SER A 48 -5.30 11.96 8.85
N TYR A 49 -4.31 11.49 9.60
CA TYR A 49 -4.40 11.35 11.06
C TYR A 49 -4.64 12.70 11.74
N THR A 50 -3.91 13.74 11.35
CA THR A 50 -4.07 15.09 11.89
C THR A 50 -5.46 15.67 11.59
N PHE A 51 -6.04 15.37 10.43
CA PHE A 51 -7.42 15.73 10.11
C PHE A 51 -8.44 14.92 10.92
N ALA A 52 -8.19 13.62 11.13
CA ALA A 52 -9.06 12.77 11.93
C ALA A 52 -9.11 13.21 13.41
N LEU A 53 -8.00 13.71 13.97
CA LEU A 53 -7.93 14.23 15.35
C LEU A 53 -8.89 15.40 15.62
N LYS A 54 -9.29 16.16 14.58
CA LYS A 54 -10.23 17.27 14.72
C LYS A 54 -11.67 16.80 15.00
N LYS A 55 -11.99 15.52 14.76
CA LYS A 55 -13.28 14.87 15.07
C LYS A 55 -14.53 15.62 14.56
N THR A 56 -14.40 16.37 13.47
CA THR A 56 -15.55 17.00 12.80
C THR A 56 -15.94 16.19 11.57
N GLN A 57 -17.21 16.24 11.15
CA GLN A 57 -17.65 15.56 9.94
C GLN A 57 -16.81 15.99 8.73
N LYS A 58 -16.57 17.30 8.55
CA LYS A 58 -15.77 17.83 7.44
C LYS A 58 -14.33 17.30 7.48
N SER A 59 -13.68 17.31 8.64
CA SER A 59 -12.29 16.85 8.76
C SER A 59 -12.16 15.34 8.56
N MET A 60 -13.15 14.55 9.01
CA MET A 60 -13.17 13.10 8.77
C MET A 60 -13.37 12.78 7.29
N VAL A 61 -14.27 13.49 6.59
CA VAL A 61 -14.45 13.32 5.14
C VAL A 61 -13.15 13.62 4.40
N VAL A 62 -12.46 14.72 4.73
CA VAL A 62 -11.16 15.05 4.13
C VAL A 62 -10.11 13.96 4.41
N ALA A 63 -10.06 13.41 5.62
CA ALA A 63 -9.14 12.31 5.94
C ALA A 63 -9.42 11.06 5.09
N TYR A 64 -10.70 10.70 4.89
CA TYR A 64 -11.08 9.58 4.03
C TYR A 64 -10.77 9.83 2.56
N GLU A 65 -11.05 11.03 2.05
CA GLU A 65 -10.77 11.39 0.66
C GLU A 65 -9.26 11.35 0.35
N GLN A 66 -8.41 11.76 1.31
CA GLN A 66 -6.95 11.65 1.16
C GLN A 66 -6.49 10.20 1.07
N LEU A 67 -6.93 9.34 2.01
CA LEU A 67 -6.55 7.93 2.01
C LEU A 67 -7.08 7.18 0.78
N LEU A 68 -8.32 7.44 0.38
CA LEU A 68 -8.92 6.83 -0.80
C LEU A 68 -8.23 7.31 -2.08
N GLY A 69 -7.95 8.61 -2.19
CA GLY A 69 -7.24 9.20 -3.32
C GLY A 69 -5.85 8.59 -3.49
N ALA A 70 -5.10 8.44 -2.40
CA ALA A 70 -3.79 7.79 -2.40
C ALA A 70 -3.86 6.33 -2.90
N ALA A 71 -4.80 5.55 -2.35
CA ALA A 71 -4.98 4.15 -2.74
C ALA A 71 -5.37 4.01 -4.23
N VAL A 72 -6.34 4.79 -4.70
CA VAL A 72 -6.79 4.76 -6.10
C VAL A 72 -5.66 5.20 -7.03
N MET A 73 -4.91 6.24 -6.68
CA MET A 73 -3.78 6.71 -7.49
C MET A 73 -2.70 5.63 -7.61
N ASN A 74 -2.30 5.03 -6.48
CA ASN A 74 -1.27 4.00 -6.50
C ASN A 74 -1.73 2.76 -7.30
N ASN A 75 -2.95 2.30 -7.09
CA ASN A 75 -3.41 1.05 -7.73
C ASN A 75 -3.74 1.21 -9.22
N THR A 76 -4.14 2.40 -9.66
CA THR A 76 -4.45 2.63 -11.09
C THR A 76 -3.25 3.18 -11.86
N TYR A 77 -2.68 4.30 -11.43
CA TYR A 77 -1.63 5.01 -12.16
C TYR A 77 -0.29 4.27 -12.10
N CYS A 78 0.10 3.78 -10.92
CA CYS A 78 1.36 3.04 -10.78
C CYS A 78 1.32 1.72 -11.54
N LEU A 79 0.22 0.95 -11.38
CA LEU A 79 0.03 -0.30 -12.11
C LEU A 79 0.04 -0.07 -13.63
N PHE A 80 -0.63 0.98 -14.12
CA PHE A 80 -0.64 1.30 -15.54
C PHE A 80 0.76 1.59 -16.09
N ILE A 81 1.56 2.39 -15.39
CA ILE A 81 2.96 2.65 -15.79
C ILE A 81 3.78 1.36 -15.76
N PHE A 82 3.61 0.54 -14.72
CA PHE A 82 4.34 -0.72 -14.57
C PHE A 82 4.04 -1.69 -15.72
N LEU A 83 2.77 -1.82 -16.11
CA LEU A 83 2.35 -2.64 -17.25
C LEU A 83 2.94 -2.13 -18.58
N ILE A 84 3.00 -0.81 -18.78
CA ILE A 84 3.67 -0.23 -19.95
C ILE A 84 5.16 -0.58 -19.97
N LEU A 85 5.85 -0.51 -18.82
CA LEU A 85 7.27 -0.86 -18.73
C LEU A 85 7.52 -2.34 -18.99
N ILE A 86 6.71 -3.23 -18.41
CA ILE A 86 6.77 -4.69 -18.68
C ILE A 86 6.62 -4.94 -20.19
N TYR A 87 5.62 -4.32 -20.82
CA TYR A 87 5.39 -4.47 -22.25
C TYR A 87 6.56 -3.92 -23.08
N ALA A 88 7.06 -2.72 -22.76
CA ALA A 88 8.15 -2.08 -23.51
C ALA A 88 9.50 -2.80 -23.36
N GLN A 89 9.75 -3.42 -22.20
CA GLN A 89 10.98 -4.16 -21.90
C GLN A 89 10.89 -5.66 -22.23
N GLY A 90 9.71 -6.16 -22.60
CA GLY A 90 9.50 -7.57 -22.91
C GLY A 90 9.64 -8.49 -21.69
N LEU A 91 9.31 -7.99 -20.50
CA LEU A 91 9.36 -8.76 -19.26
C LEU A 91 8.16 -9.72 -19.17
N TYR A 92 8.36 -10.89 -18.56
CA TYR A 92 7.29 -11.84 -18.26
C TYR A 92 6.50 -11.39 -17.03
N TRP A 93 5.20 -11.68 -17.02
CA TRP A 93 4.31 -11.40 -15.91
C TRP A 93 4.38 -12.53 -14.87
N ASP A 94 4.87 -12.22 -13.67
CA ASP A 94 4.98 -13.18 -12.55
C ASP A 94 4.16 -12.76 -11.31
N TYR A 95 3.59 -11.54 -11.32
CA TYR A 95 2.98 -10.91 -10.13
C TYR A 95 1.49 -11.27 -9.93
N THR A 96 1.08 -12.48 -10.28
CA THR A 96 -0.35 -12.85 -10.25
C THR A 96 -0.87 -13.04 -8.83
N ALA A 97 -0.08 -13.67 -7.96
CA ALA A 97 -0.46 -13.94 -6.56
C ALA A 97 -0.69 -12.65 -5.78
N GLU A 98 0.18 -11.66 -6.02
CA GLU A 98 0.22 -10.35 -5.40
C GLU A 98 -0.99 -9.52 -5.82
N VAL A 99 -1.28 -9.47 -7.13
CA VAL A 99 -2.44 -8.73 -7.63
C VAL A 99 -3.75 -9.32 -7.10
N ILE A 100 -3.88 -10.66 -7.09
CA ILE A 100 -5.06 -11.32 -6.53
C ILE A 100 -5.20 -11.00 -5.03
N SER A 101 -4.09 -11.03 -4.29
CA SER A 101 -4.08 -10.71 -2.85
C SER A 101 -4.54 -9.29 -2.56
N ILE A 102 -4.07 -8.32 -3.35
CA ILE A 102 -4.49 -6.91 -3.23
C ILE A 102 -5.97 -6.76 -3.57
N LEU A 103 -6.46 -7.38 -4.65
CA LEU A 103 -7.88 -7.33 -5.03
C LEU A 103 -8.78 -7.96 -3.94
N CYS A 104 -8.37 -9.08 -3.36
CA CYS A 104 -9.07 -9.69 -2.23
C CYS A 104 -9.13 -8.73 -1.02
N ALA A 105 -8.03 -8.04 -0.72
CA ALA A 105 -7.98 -7.03 0.33
C ALA A 105 -8.97 -5.89 0.06
N GLU A 106 -8.99 -5.35 -1.15
CA GLU A 106 -9.88 -4.27 -1.55
C GLU A 106 -11.35 -4.67 -1.43
N LEU A 107 -11.70 -5.89 -1.87
CA LEU A 107 -13.05 -6.44 -1.73
C LEU A 107 -13.44 -6.61 -0.26
N ALA A 108 -12.52 -7.06 0.60
CA ALA A 108 -12.76 -7.20 2.03
C ALA A 108 -13.01 -5.83 2.69
N ILE A 109 -12.19 -4.82 2.36
CA ILE A 109 -12.37 -3.44 2.84
C ILE A 109 -13.69 -2.87 2.33
N PHE A 110 -14.03 -3.08 1.07
CA PHE A 110 -15.30 -2.67 0.49
C PHE A 110 -16.49 -3.27 1.23
N ALA A 111 -16.44 -4.58 1.55
CA ALA A 111 -17.47 -5.23 2.33
C ALA A 111 -17.59 -4.64 3.75
N VAL A 112 -16.48 -4.34 4.41
CA VAL A 112 -16.48 -3.72 5.74
C VAL A 112 -17.09 -2.31 5.72
N VAL A 113 -16.68 -1.48 4.77
CA VAL A 113 -17.14 -0.08 4.68
C VAL A 113 -18.62 -0.01 4.30
N THR A 114 -19.11 -0.92 3.46
CA THR A 114 -20.53 -0.96 3.08
C THR A 114 -21.44 -1.53 4.16
N THR A 115 -20.95 -2.46 4.99
CA THR A 115 -21.73 -3.09 6.06
C THR A 115 -21.71 -2.28 7.37
N ILE A 116 -20.59 -1.68 7.73
CA ILE A 116 -20.41 -0.95 9.00
C ILE A 116 -20.49 0.55 8.75
N LYS A 117 -21.62 1.15 9.12
CA LYS A 117 -21.86 2.60 8.97
C LYS A 117 -21.18 3.48 10.02
N VAL A 118 -20.80 2.91 11.16
CA VAL A 118 -20.15 3.63 12.26
C VAL A 118 -18.81 2.97 12.56
N HIS A 119 -17.73 3.64 12.19
CA HIS A 119 -16.38 3.14 12.39
C HIS A 119 -15.95 3.37 13.84
N THR A 120 -15.72 2.27 14.56
CA THR A 120 -15.19 2.26 15.92
C THR A 120 -13.75 1.75 15.92
N VAL A 121 -13.08 1.79 17.07
CA VAL A 121 -11.72 1.24 17.23
C VAL A 121 -11.66 -0.24 16.88
N THR A 122 -12.73 -1.00 17.13
CA THR A 122 -12.80 -2.42 16.73
C THR A 122 -12.80 -2.58 15.21
N THR A 123 -13.49 -1.71 14.48
CA THR A 123 -13.44 -1.69 13.01
C THR A 123 -12.03 -1.36 12.52
N ALA A 124 -11.33 -0.44 13.19
CA ALA A 124 -9.95 -0.11 12.86
C ALA A 124 -9.00 -1.31 13.09
N CYS A 125 -9.13 -2.03 14.21
CA CYS A 125 -8.35 -3.25 14.46
C CYS A 125 -8.63 -4.33 13.42
N LEU A 126 -9.89 -4.50 13.01
CA LEU A 126 -10.28 -5.46 11.97
C LEU A 126 -9.67 -5.08 10.60
N VAL A 127 -9.77 -3.81 10.20
CA VAL A 127 -9.16 -3.32 8.96
C VAL A 127 -7.64 -3.49 8.98
N LEU A 128 -7.00 -3.19 10.12
CA LEU A 128 -5.55 -3.37 10.28
C LEU A 128 -5.14 -4.85 10.17
N SER A 129 -5.99 -5.77 10.62
CA SER A 129 -5.72 -7.21 10.53
C SER A 129 -5.74 -7.78 9.11
N PHE A 130 -6.35 -7.08 8.15
CA PHE A 130 -6.27 -7.50 6.75
C PHE A 130 -4.87 -7.33 6.17
N TYR A 131 -4.06 -6.41 6.70
CA TYR A 131 -2.72 -6.19 6.21
C TYR A 131 -1.77 -7.40 6.40
N PRO A 132 -1.66 -8.03 7.59
CA PRO A 132 -0.91 -9.28 7.71
C PRO A 132 -1.60 -10.46 7.00
N LEU A 133 -2.92 -10.42 6.86
CA LEU A 133 -3.68 -11.47 6.16
C LEU A 133 -3.37 -11.48 4.66
N THR A 134 -3.20 -10.33 4.02
CA THR A 134 -2.82 -10.25 2.61
C THR A 134 -1.42 -10.76 2.37
N ILE A 135 -0.48 -10.47 3.27
CA ILE A 135 0.89 -11.02 3.21
C ILE A 135 0.85 -12.55 3.31
N LEU A 136 0.04 -13.08 4.23
CA LEU A 136 -0.15 -14.52 4.36
C LEU A 136 -0.79 -15.13 3.11
N LEU A 137 -1.74 -14.42 2.48
CA LEU A 137 -2.37 -14.87 1.25
C LEU A 137 -1.36 -14.94 0.09
N VAL A 138 -0.49 -13.93 -0.05
CA VAL A 138 0.61 -13.97 -1.04
C VAL A 138 1.48 -15.20 -0.80
N TRP A 139 1.92 -15.40 0.45
CA TRP A 139 2.76 -16.55 0.80
C TRP A 139 2.10 -17.91 0.55
N MET A 140 0.77 -18.01 0.60
CA MET A 140 0.04 -19.25 0.29
C MET A 140 -0.18 -19.47 -1.22
N LEU A 141 -0.15 -18.41 -2.01
CA LEU A 141 -0.36 -18.47 -3.46
C LEU A 141 0.95 -18.59 -4.26
N GLU A 142 2.07 -18.14 -3.69
CA GLU A 142 3.44 -18.41 -4.15
C GLU A 142 3.87 -19.86 -3.87
#